data_AF-A0A925XE95-F1
#
_entry.id   AF-A0A925XE95-F1
#
_cell.length_a   1.000
_cell.length_b   1.000
_cell.length_c   1.000
_cell.angle_alpha   90.00
_cell.angle_beta   90.00
_cell.angle_gamma   90.00
#
_symmetry.space_group_name_H-M   'P 1'
#
loop_
_entity.id
_entity.type
_entity.pdbx_description
1 polymer ?
#
loop_
_entity_poly.entity_id
_entity_poly.type
_entity_poly.pdbx_seq_one_letter_code
_entity_poly.pdbx_strand_id
1 'polypeptide(L)'
;MLHRAGDIRPPLPFERSNNVTDGALAVVLAAGKSTRMKSALPKVLHEVCGRPMIEYVLDAARAAGVSRIVAVVGHRAELVRAQLSQHKDVEFALQSEQKGTGH
;
A
#
# COMPACT_ATOMS: atom_id res chain seq x y z
N MET A 1 37.02 33.84 -15.56
CA MET A 1 37.24 33.09 -14.30
C MET A 1 36.29 33.69 -13.27
N LEU A 2 35.23 33.09 -12.75
CA LEU A 2 34.59 31.78 -12.85
C LEU A 2 33.11 32.03 -12.50
N HIS A 3 32.17 31.62 -13.36
CA HIS A 3 30.80 31.33 -12.94
C HIS A 3 30.84 30.13 -11.97
N ARG A 4 30.15 30.20 -10.83
CA ARG A 4 29.79 29.01 -10.07
C ARG A 4 28.28 28.96 -9.81
N ALA A 5 27.66 28.12 -10.65
CA ALA A 5 26.54 27.22 -10.36
C ALA A 5 25.42 27.75 -9.47
N GLY A 6 24.40 28.33 -10.11
CA GLY A 6 23.05 28.16 -9.60
C GLY A 6 22.65 26.69 -9.74
N ASP A 7 22.17 26.10 -8.66
CA ASP A 7 21.67 24.73 -8.63
C ASP A 7 20.47 24.58 -9.57
N ILE A 8 20.75 24.15 -10.81
CA ILE A 8 19.74 23.65 -11.73
C ILE A 8 19.30 22.29 -11.18
N ARG A 9 18.32 22.29 -10.27
CA ARG A 9 17.56 21.08 -10.00
C ARG A 9 16.81 20.73 -11.28
N PRO A 10 17.02 19.55 -11.90
CA PRO A 10 16.19 19.15 -13.02
C PRO A 10 14.73 19.11 -12.55
N PRO A 11 13.76 19.59 -13.35
CA PRO A 11 12.36 19.37 -13.02
C PRO A 11 12.13 17.86 -12.85
N LEU A 12 11.58 17.47 -11.70
CA LEU A 12 11.14 16.09 -11.48
C LEU A 12 10.04 15.80 -12.52
N PRO A 13 10.13 14.74 -13.32
CA PRO A 13 9.18 14.52 -14.40
C PRO A 13 7.91 13.86 -13.84
N PHE A 14 6.91 14.66 -13.48
CA PHE A 14 5.48 14.36 -13.65
C PHE A 14 4.63 15.60 -13.30
N GLU A 15 4.45 16.51 -14.26
CA GLU A 15 3.38 17.51 -14.20
C GLU A 15 2.04 16.77 -14.20
N ARG A 16 1.36 16.71 -13.05
CA ARG A 16 0.03 16.10 -12.93
C ARG A 16 -0.96 16.93 -13.75
N SER A 17 -1.47 16.36 -14.83
CA SER A 17 -2.62 16.92 -15.53
C SER A 17 -3.82 16.88 -14.58
N ASN A 18 -4.24 18.06 -14.11
CA ASN A 18 -5.44 18.25 -13.29
C ASN A 18 -6.69 17.93 -14.11
N ASN A 19 -7.05 16.65 -14.18
CA ASN A 19 -8.43 16.23 -14.38
C ASN A 19 -8.65 14.75 -13.95
N VAL A 20 -8.58 14.50 -12.65
CA VAL A 20 -9.37 13.44 -11.98
C VAL A 20 -9.84 14.05 -10.67
N THR A 21 -11.15 14.09 -10.43
CA THR A 21 -11.78 14.56 -9.18
C THR A 21 -11.02 14.05 -7.95
N ASP A 22 -10.39 14.95 -7.20
CA ASP A 22 -8.99 14.80 -6.76
C ASP A 22 -8.85 14.39 -5.28
N GLY A 23 -8.60 13.10 -5.06
CA GLY A 23 -8.13 12.55 -3.79
C GLY A 23 -7.22 11.37 -4.09
N ALA A 24 -5.99 11.38 -3.56
CA ALA A 24 -5.05 10.28 -3.76
C ALA A 24 -5.62 8.96 -3.23
N LEU A 25 -5.40 7.87 -3.97
CA LEU A 25 -5.76 6.50 -3.60
C LEU A 25 -4.50 5.71 -3.25
N ALA A 26 -4.51 4.95 -2.17
CA ALA A 26 -3.46 3.96 -1.88
C ALA A 26 -3.93 2.56 -2.25
N VAL A 27 -3.05 1.81 -2.93
CA VAL A 27 -3.26 0.37 -3.20
C VAL A 27 -2.24 -0.42 -2.40
N VAL A 28 -2.70 -1.24 -1.47
CA VAL A 28 -1.87 -2.07 -0.59
C VAL A 28 -1.88 -3.51 -1.09
N LEU A 29 -0.76 -3.97 -1.66
CA LEU A 29 -0.63 -5.33 -2.19
C LEU A 29 -0.38 -6.33 -1.06
N ALA A 30 -1.45 -7.00 -0.60
CA ALA A 30 -1.46 -7.92 0.53
C ALA A 30 -1.88 -9.36 0.16
N ALA A 31 -1.88 -9.71 -1.14
CA ALA A 31 -2.37 -11.00 -1.64
C ALA A 31 -1.35 -12.15 -1.62
N GLY A 32 -0.07 -11.84 -1.37
CA GLY A 32 1.03 -12.78 -1.50
C GLY A 32 1.07 -13.87 -0.42
N LYS A 33 1.40 -15.10 -0.83
CA LYS A 33 1.71 -16.21 0.07
C LYS A 33 3.17 -16.13 0.55
N SER A 34 3.38 -15.96 1.85
CA SER A 34 4.73 -15.90 2.45
C SER A 34 5.28 -17.29 2.76
N THR A 35 5.86 -17.94 1.76
CA THR A 35 6.37 -19.32 1.90
C THR A 35 7.59 -19.42 2.81
N ARG A 36 8.41 -18.36 2.88
CA ARG A 36 9.62 -18.34 3.71
C ARG A 36 9.35 -18.16 5.21
N MET A 37 8.19 -17.60 5.58
CA MET A 37 7.85 -17.40 6.99
C MET A 37 7.41 -18.69 7.70
N LYS A 38 7.17 -19.78 6.95
CA LYS A 38 6.75 -21.08 7.49
C LYS A 38 5.60 -20.97 8.52
N SER A 39 4.68 -20.04 8.27
CA SER A 39 3.57 -19.72 9.15
C SER A 39 2.25 -19.81 8.39
N ALA A 40 1.20 -20.21 9.09
CA ALA A 40 -0.16 -20.20 8.61
C ALA A 40 -0.72 -18.77 8.54
N LEU A 41 -0.18 -17.84 9.31
CA LEU A 41 -0.62 -16.45 9.32
C LEU A 41 -0.13 -15.74 8.03
N PRO A 42 -0.95 -14.95 7.33
CA PRO A 42 -0.48 -14.10 6.25
C PRO A 42 0.66 -13.19 6.72
N LYS A 43 1.63 -12.88 5.85
CA LYS A 43 2.78 -12.02 6.22
C LYS A 43 2.29 -10.72 6.84
N VAL A 44 1.37 -10.05 6.17
CA VAL A 44 0.85 -8.74 6.54
C VAL A 44 0.18 -8.70 7.93
N LEU A 45 -0.21 -9.86 8.45
CA LEU A 45 -0.83 -9.99 9.78
C LEU A 45 0.17 -10.34 10.88
N HIS A 46 1.42 -10.68 10.56
CA HIS A 46 2.43 -10.87 11.59
C HIS A 46 2.70 -9.56 12.31
N GLU A 47 2.84 -9.65 13.62
CA GLU A 47 3.08 -8.49 14.45
C GLU A 47 4.52 -8.02 14.39
N VAL A 48 4.68 -6.70 14.36
CA VAL A 48 5.92 -5.99 14.62
C VAL A 48 5.61 -5.05 15.78
N CYS A 49 6.37 -5.13 16.87
CA CYS A 49 6.13 -4.35 18.09
C CYS A 49 4.68 -4.46 18.62
N GLY A 50 4.09 -5.66 18.55
CA GLY A 50 2.74 -5.94 19.05
C GLY A 50 1.59 -5.44 18.18
N ARG A 51 1.87 -4.99 16.94
CA ARG A 51 0.86 -4.55 15.98
C ARG A 51 1.03 -5.26 14.62
N PRO A 52 -0.04 -5.71 13.97
CA PRO A 52 0.06 -6.32 12.63
C PRO A 52 0.76 -5.39 11.63
N MET A 53 1.67 -5.93 10.81
CA MET A 53 2.45 -5.14 9.83
C MET A 53 1.59 -4.26 8.92
N ILE A 54 0.41 -4.72 8.51
CA ILE A 54 -0.49 -3.97 7.63
C ILE A 54 -0.99 -2.66 8.25
N GLU A 55 -1.14 -2.60 9.57
CA GLU A 55 -1.63 -1.40 10.27
C GLU A 55 -0.67 -0.23 10.08
N TYR A 56 0.64 -0.48 10.10
CA TYR A 56 1.65 0.54 9.83
C TYR A 56 1.55 1.10 8.41
N VAL A 57 1.17 0.28 7.43
CA VAL A 57 0.99 0.71 6.04
C VAL A 57 -0.26 1.57 5.90
N LEU A 58 -1.35 1.21 6.60
CA LEU A 58 -2.57 2.01 6.62
C LEU A 58 -2.33 3.37 7.26
N ASP A 59 -1.64 3.41 8.41
CA ASP A 59 -1.28 4.65 9.08
C ASP A 59 -0.41 5.56 8.19
N ALA A 60 0.58 4.98 7.49
CA ALA A 60 1.42 5.72 6.56
C ALA A 60 0.61 6.29 5.37
N ALA A 61 -0.33 5.52 4.81
CA ALA A 61 -1.21 5.99 3.74
C ALA A 61 -2.08 7.17 4.21
N ARG A 62 -2.69 7.06 5.39
CA ARG A 62 -3.48 8.14 6.00
C ARG A 62 -2.64 9.39 6.25
N ALA A 63 -1.43 9.22 6.79
CA ALA A 63 -0.50 10.32 7.02
C ALA A 63 -0.07 11.01 5.72
N ALA A 64 -0.08 10.30 4.59
CA ALA A 64 0.16 10.85 3.26
C ALA A 64 -1.05 11.60 2.65
N GLY A 65 -2.16 11.73 3.40
CA GLY A 65 -3.37 12.43 2.95
C GLY A 65 -4.29 11.59 2.07
N VAL A 66 -4.09 10.28 2.00
CA VAL A 66 -4.97 9.36 1.28
C VAL A 66 -6.23 9.10 2.12
N SER A 67 -7.39 9.36 1.54
CA SER A 67 -8.69 9.13 2.18
C SER A 67 -9.35 7.81 1.78
N ARG A 68 -8.81 7.14 0.75
CA ARG A 68 -9.33 5.87 0.22
C ARG A 68 -8.19 4.86 0.05
N ILE A 69 -8.33 3.70 0.66
CA ILE A 69 -7.33 2.65 0.62
C ILE A 69 -7.95 1.38 0.03
N VAL A 70 -7.30 0.78 -0.96
CA VAL A 70 -7.69 -0.53 -1.52
C VAL A 70 -6.65 -1.56 -1.11
N ALA A 71 -7.04 -2.51 -0.27
CA ALA A 71 -6.23 -3.67 0.07
C ALA A 71 -6.48 -4.80 -0.95
N VAL A 72 -5.46 -5.12 -1.74
CA VAL A 72 -5.48 -6.29 -2.63
C VAL A 72 -5.19 -7.52 -1.79
N VAL A 73 -6.18 -8.38 -1.58
CA VAL A 73 -6.12 -9.60 -0.76
C VAL A 73 -6.17 -10.85 -1.63
N GLY A 74 -5.61 -11.95 -1.15
CA GLY A 74 -5.48 -13.18 -1.93
C GLY A 74 -5.40 -14.40 -1.02
N HIS A 75 -4.19 -14.95 -0.83
CA HIS A 75 -4.01 -16.09 0.05
C HIS A 75 -4.53 -15.80 1.47
N ARG A 76 -5.52 -16.58 1.92
CA ARG A 76 -6.20 -16.41 3.23
C ARG A 76 -6.80 -15.02 3.42
N ALA A 77 -7.42 -14.49 2.36
CA ALA A 77 -8.03 -13.18 2.33
C ALA A 77 -9.03 -12.94 3.46
N GLU A 78 -9.73 -13.98 3.92
CA GLU A 78 -10.68 -13.94 5.02
C GLU A 78 -10.06 -13.45 6.32
N LEU A 79 -8.82 -13.88 6.64
CA LEU A 79 -8.12 -13.43 7.84
C LEU A 79 -7.74 -11.96 7.74
N VAL A 80 -7.29 -11.52 6.57
CA VAL A 80 -6.91 -10.11 6.33
C VAL A 80 -8.14 -9.22 6.37
N ARG A 81 -9.26 -9.64 5.76
CA ARG A 81 -10.54 -8.92 5.80
C ARG A 81 -11.08 -8.79 7.22
N ALA A 82 -11.01 -9.87 8.00
CA ALA A 82 -11.43 -9.85 9.41
C ALA A 82 -10.57 -8.86 10.21
N GLN A 83 -9.23 -8.95 10.08
CA GLN A 83 -8.31 -8.04 10.77
C GLN A 83 -8.57 -6.58 10.41
N LEU A 84 -8.98 -6.27 9.18
CA LEU A 84 -9.15 -4.90 8.71
C LEU A 84 -10.60 -4.39 8.77
N SER A 85 -11.54 -5.20 9.25
CA SER A 85 -12.99 -4.90 9.21
C SER A 85 -13.40 -3.64 9.97
N GLN A 86 -12.62 -3.23 10.98
CA GLN A 86 -12.87 -1.97 11.70
C GLN A 86 -12.48 -0.71 10.92
N HIS A 87 -11.69 -0.82 9.84
CA HIS A 87 -11.21 0.31 9.05
C HIS A 87 -12.20 0.63 7.92
N LYS A 88 -13.01 1.67 8.10
CA LYS A 88 -14.07 2.07 7.15
C LYS A 88 -13.55 2.65 5.84
N ASP A 89 -12.30 3.11 5.84
CA ASP A 89 -11.58 3.70 4.71
C ASP A 89 -10.86 2.65 3.85
N VAL A 90 -10.94 1.36 4.23
CA VAL A 90 -10.31 0.25 3.51
C VAL A 90 -11.34 -0.55 2.71
N GLU A 91 -11.20 -0.50 1.39
CA GLU A 91 -11.89 -1.34 0.43
C GLU A 91 -11.02 -2.57 0.09
N PHE A 92 -11.62 -3.65 -0.42
CA PHE A 92 -10.89 -4.88 -0.76
C PHE A 92 -11.02 -5.25 -2.24
N ALA A 93 -9.88 -5.55 -2.86
CA ALA A 93 -9.83 -6.21 -4.16
C ALA A 93 -9.32 -7.65 -3.98
N LEU A 94 -10.00 -8.65 -4.56
CA LEU A 94 -9.58 -10.05 -4.46
C LEU A 94 -8.69 -10.42 -5.65
N GLN A 95 -7.47 -10.84 -5.39
CA GLN A 95 -6.58 -11.49 -6.35
C GLN A 95 -6.67 -13.02 -6.15
N SER A 96 -7.61 -13.65 -6.88
CA SER A 96 -7.89 -15.09 -6.79
C SER A 96 -6.68 -15.95 -7.17
N GLU A 97 -5.89 -15.52 -8.16
CA GLU A 97 -4.69 -16.20 -8.64
C GLU A 97 -3.44 -15.33 -8.40
N GLN A 98 -2.47 -15.85 -7.65
CA GLN A 98 -1.26 -15.09 -7.28
C GLN A 98 -0.23 -15.08 -8.42
N LYS A 99 -0.52 -14.35 -9.50
CA LYS A 99 0.34 -14.25 -10.71
C LYS A 99 1.39 -13.14 -10.65
N GLY A 100 1.61 -12.55 -9.47
CA GLY A 100 2.54 -11.43 -9.27
C GLY A 100 1.81 -10.12 -8.98
N THR A 101 2.57 -9.03 -8.86
CA THR A 101 2.06 -7.74 -8.34
C THR A 101 1.37 -6.86 -9.38
N GLY A 102 1.50 -7.16 -10.67
CA GLY A 102 0.85 -6.42 -11.77
C GLY A 102 -0.44 -7.04 -12.30
N HIS A 103 -0.91 -8.14 -11.68
CA HIS A 103 -2.09 -8.91 -12.10
C HIS A 103 -3.31 -8.59 -11.25
#